data_AF-A0AAE1CG87-F1
#
_entry.id   AF-A0AAE1CG87-F1
#
_cell.length_a   1.000
_cell.length_b   1.000
_cell.length_c   1.000
_cell.angle_alpha   90.00
_cell.angle_beta   90.00
_cell.angle_gamma   90.00
#
_symmetry.space_group_name_H-M   'P 1'
#
loop_
_entity.id
_entity.type
_entity.pdbx_description
1 polymer ?
#
loop_
_entity_poly.entity_id
_entity_poly.type
_entity_poly.pdbx_seq_one_letter_code
_entity_poly.pdbx_strand_id
1 'polypeptide(L)'
;MKLAMILLCITLPFLATTLDAEHSQQCYGPHKETGETWGLPCDLDQAVSVCCDADDFCLSNGLCLTVGSSHISGSFRYHGCTDPDWPWPCRRYCDDASSNTKLVSCDGDRYCCGVGLSCCSGKSGTFSIPAFTDVRRPGASATTMASSTETTSIMTQVVQITPTTSTRTLEVTETGVESPTSTPSLVVSSPDPAGAPAETTRGGLTRDQQIAIGIGISLGVPSMIATVWLCCLRVFRGH
;
A
#
# COMPACT_ATOMS: atom_id res chain seq x y z
N MET A 1 -58.66 2.93 1.88
CA MET A 1 -57.72 2.82 0.74
C MET A 1 -56.85 4.07 0.54
N LYS A 2 -57.41 5.30 0.57
CA LYS A 2 -56.63 6.55 0.40
C LYS A 2 -55.52 6.80 1.45
N LEU A 3 -55.74 6.45 2.72
CA LEU A 3 -54.74 6.62 3.78
C LEU A 3 -53.52 5.69 3.63
N ALA A 4 -53.74 4.45 3.19
CA ALA A 4 -52.67 3.45 2.97
C ALA A 4 -51.75 3.84 1.80
N MET A 5 -52.30 4.47 0.76
CA MET A 5 -51.53 4.95 -0.39
C MET A 5 -50.68 6.18 -0.06
N ILE A 6 -51.15 7.04 0.84
CA ILE A 6 -50.37 8.20 1.33
C ILE A 6 -49.20 7.75 2.22
N LEU A 7 -49.43 6.78 3.13
CA LEU A 7 -48.35 6.21 3.95
C LEU A 7 -47.26 5.55 3.10
N LEU A 8 -47.65 4.79 2.05
CA LEU A 8 -46.70 4.12 1.16
C LEU A 8 -45.78 5.11 0.41
N CYS A 9 -46.31 6.27 -0.02
CA CYS A 9 -45.54 7.31 -0.71
C CYS A 9 -44.56 8.06 0.21
N ILE A 10 -44.84 8.16 1.51
CA ILE A 10 -43.98 8.85 2.48
C ILE A 10 -42.83 7.93 2.94
N THR A 11 -43.04 6.62 3.01
CA THR A 11 -42.03 5.67 3.49
C THR A 11 -41.08 5.16 2.39
N LEU A 12 -41.48 5.15 1.12
CA LEU A 12 -40.62 4.70 0.01
C LEU A 12 -39.29 5.49 -0.16
N PRO A 13 -39.23 6.84 -0.01
CA PRO A 13 -37.98 7.56 -0.16
C PRO A 13 -37.01 7.43 1.04
N PHE A 14 -37.49 6.96 2.20
CA PHE A 14 -36.64 6.77 3.39
C PHE A 14 -35.84 5.46 3.36
N LEU A 15 -36.20 4.51 2.50
CA LEU A 15 -35.54 3.19 2.42
C LEU A 15 -34.42 3.13 1.36
N ALA A 16 -34.20 4.19 0.59
CA ALA A 16 -33.37 4.15 -0.63
C ALA A 16 -32.03 4.91 -0.54
N THR A 17 -31.55 5.25 0.66
CA THR A 17 -30.27 5.96 0.82
C THR A 17 -29.31 5.23 1.74
N THR A 18 -28.97 3.97 1.43
CA THR A 18 -27.63 3.47 1.74
C THR A 18 -26.76 3.83 0.54
N LEU A 19 -26.36 5.11 0.46
CA LEU A 19 -25.20 5.45 -0.35
C LEU A 19 -24.03 4.76 0.34
N ASP A 20 -23.60 3.62 -0.22
CA ASP A 20 -22.24 3.15 0.01
C ASP A 20 -21.35 4.32 -0.38
N ALA A 21 -20.89 5.06 0.62
CA ALA A 21 -19.81 5.99 0.45
C ALA A 21 -18.65 5.10 0.02
N GLU A 22 -18.41 5.05 -1.29
CA GLU A 22 -17.18 4.52 -1.85
C GLU A 22 -16.07 5.30 -1.17
N HIS A 23 -15.53 4.70 -0.13
CA HIS A 23 -14.51 5.31 0.69
C HIS A 23 -13.25 5.25 -0.16
N SER A 24 -13.09 6.23 -1.04
CA SER A 24 -11.83 6.41 -1.78
C SER A 24 -10.78 6.75 -0.73
N GLN A 25 -10.12 5.72 -0.19
CA GLN A 25 -9.10 5.90 0.82
C GLN A 25 -7.93 6.64 0.19
N GLN A 26 -7.62 7.79 0.78
CA GLN A 26 -6.50 8.60 0.33
C GLN A 26 -5.21 7.93 0.74
N CYS A 27 -4.34 7.66 -0.23
CA CYS A 27 -3.02 7.09 0.00
C CYS A 27 -1.98 8.20 0.21
N TYR A 28 -1.27 8.12 1.33
CA TYR A 28 -0.20 9.02 1.72
C TYR A 28 1.15 8.41 1.39
N GLY A 29 2.00 9.19 0.71
CA GLY A 29 3.38 8.81 0.42
C GLY A 29 4.35 9.10 1.56
N PRO A 30 5.55 8.49 1.54
CA PRO A 30 6.50 8.58 2.65
C PRO A 30 7.04 9.99 2.87
N HIS A 31 7.03 10.84 1.84
CA HIS A 31 7.53 12.21 1.94
C HIS A 31 6.52 13.22 2.49
N LYS A 32 5.30 12.79 2.86
CA LYS A 32 4.23 13.66 3.41
C LYS A 32 3.99 14.96 2.62
N GLU A 33 4.44 15.05 1.36
CA GLU A 33 4.18 16.21 0.53
C GLU A 33 2.69 16.20 0.21
N THR A 34 1.99 17.03 0.97
CA THR A 34 0.54 17.11 1.12
C THR A 34 -0.13 17.31 -0.25
N GLY A 35 -0.90 16.32 -0.71
CA GLY A 35 -1.91 16.54 -1.74
C GLY A 35 -1.92 15.55 -2.90
N GLU A 36 -0.88 14.74 -3.08
CA GLU A 36 -0.89 13.73 -4.15
C GLU A 36 -1.54 12.45 -3.62
N THR A 37 -2.77 12.19 -4.05
CA THR A 37 -3.38 10.86 -3.99
C THR A 37 -2.65 9.98 -5.00
N TRP A 38 -1.84 9.04 -4.54
CA TRP A 38 -1.13 8.13 -5.43
C TRP A 38 -1.21 6.69 -4.93
N GLY A 39 -1.33 5.75 -5.86
CA GLY A 39 -1.56 4.34 -5.56
C GLY A 39 -3.01 4.02 -5.17
N LEU A 40 -3.24 2.73 -4.96
CA LEU A 40 -4.52 2.16 -4.52
C LEU A 40 -4.29 1.41 -3.20
N PRO A 41 -5.25 1.47 -2.25
CA PRO A 41 -5.18 0.69 -1.02
C PRO A 41 -5.22 -0.81 -1.32
N CYS A 42 -4.39 -1.57 -0.63
CA CYS A 42 -4.32 -3.02 -0.72
C CYS A 42 -5.52 -3.76 -0.13
N ASP A 43 -6.22 -3.15 0.83
CA ASP A 43 -7.40 -3.69 1.49
C ASP A 43 -8.42 -2.57 1.69
N LEU A 44 -9.49 -2.60 0.90
CA LEU A 44 -10.58 -1.62 0.97
C LEU A 44 -11.47 -1.80 2.20
N ASP A 45 -11.39 -2.96 2.85
CA ASP A 45 -12.24 -3.30 4.00
C ASP A 45 -11.59 -2.85 5.33
N GLN A 46 -10.33 -2.36 5.29
CA GLN A 46 -9.57 -1.88 6.44
C GLN A 46 -9.41 -0.37 6.41
N ALA A 47 -9.60 0.30 7.55
CA ALA A 47 -9.36 1.75 7.65
C ALA A 47 -7.88 2.12 7.38
N VAL A 48 -6.96 1.27 7.83
CA VAL A 48 -5.52 1.39 7.59
C VAL A 48 -5.08 0.26 6.66
N SER A 49 -4.58 0.63 5.48
CA SER A 49 -4.04 -0.29 4.50
C SER A 49 -2.75 0.28 3.91
N VAL A 50 -1.84 -0.61 3.51
CA VAL A 50 -0.74 -0.26 2.62
C VAL A 50 -1.32 0.15 1.27
N CYS A 51 -0.67 1.10 0.59
CA CYS A 51 -1.01 1.49 -0.77
C CYS A 51 0.11 1.09 -1.71
N CYS A 52 -0.25 0.55 -2.88
CA CYS A 52 0.69 0.18 -3.94
C CYS A 52 0.23 0.73 -5.30
N ASP A 53 1.11 0.75 -6.29
CA ASP A 53 0.74 1.12 -7.66
C ASP A 53 -0.24 0.11 -8.25
N ALA A 54 -1.13 0.55 -9.15
CA ALA A 54 -2.21 -0.29 -9.69
C ALA A 54 -1.72 -1.57 -10.40
N ASP A 55 -0.49 -1.54 -10.92
CA ASP A 55 0.13 -2.69 -11.59
C ASP A 55 0.84 -3.63 -10.61
N ASP A 56 1.15 -3.19 -9.40
CA ASP A 56 1.92 -3.94 -8.41
C ASP A 56 1.07 -4.95 -7.63
N PHE A 57 1.72 -5.80 -6.83
CA PHE A 57 1.05 -6.70 -5.90
C PHE A 57 1.24 -6.27 -4.45
N CYS A 58 0.16 -6.33 -3.69
CA CYS A 58 0.13 -6.13 -2.24
C CYS A 58 0.53 -7.41 -1.51
N LEU A 59 1.43 -7.29 -0.53
CA LEU A 59 1.90 -8.40 0.30
C LEU A 59 1.40 -8.24 1.73
N SER A 60 1.04 -9.36 2.37
CA SER A 60 0.48 -9.35 3.74
C SER A 60 1.44 -8.82 4.83
N ASN A 61 2.73 -8.69 4.53
CA ASN A 61 3.73 -8.10 5.43
C ASN A 61 3.85 -6.57 5.29
N GLY A 62 2.96 -5.95 4.52
CA GLY A 62 2.89 -4.51 4.32
C GLY A 62 3.84 -3.97 3.26
N LEU A 63 4.26 -4.81 2.32
CA LEU A 63 5.11 -4.42 1.18
C LEU A 63 4.36 -4.53 -0.15
N CYS A 64 4.90 -3.87 -1.17
CA CYS A 64 4.50 -3.98 -2.56
C CYS A 64 5.57 -4.76 -3.33
N LEU A 65 5.15 -5.73 -4.13
CA LEU A 65 5.98 -6.39 -5.12
C LEU A 65 5.77 -5.69 -6.47
N THR A 66 6.82 -5.01 -6.93
CA THR A 66 6.73 -4.26 -8.18
C THR A 66 6.79 -5.17 -9.39
N VAL A 67 5.77 -5.08 -10.26
CA VAL A 67 5.73 -5.82 -11.53
C VAL A 67 5.46 -4.83 -12.67
N GLY A 68 6.33 -4.80 -13.69
CA GLY A 68 6.18 -3.86 -14.80
C GLY A 68 7.48 -3.36 -15.43
N SER A 69 7.34 -2.64 -16.54
CA SER A 69 8.44 -2.25 -17.45
C SER A 69 9.15 -0.93 -17.08
N SER A 70 8.58 -0.11 -16.21
CA SER A 70 9.11 1.21 -15.82
C SER A 70 10.07 1.13 -14.61
N HIS A 71 10.01 0.03 -13.85
CA HIS A 71 10.80 -0.17 -12.65
C HIS A 71 11.37 -1.60 -12.63
N ILE A 72 12.44 -1.83 -11.85
CA ILE A 72 13.06 -3.16 -11.73
C ILE A 72 12.00 -4.15 -11.22
N SER A 73 11.40 -4.89 -12.15
CA SER A 73 10.44 -5.95 -11.86
C SER A 73 11.02 -6.94 -10.85
N GLY A 74 10.21 -7.36 -9.89
CA GLY A 74 10.62 -8.28 -8.83
C GLY A 74 11.35 -7.61 -7.66
N SER A 75 11.28 -6.28 -7.53
CA SER A 75 11.77 -5.59 -6.33
C SER A 75 10.66 -5.38 -5.31
N PHE A 76 11.01 -5.48 -4.03
CA PHE A 76 10.12 -5.11 -2.93
C PHE A 76 10.28 -3.64 -2.61
N ARG A 77 9.14 -2.97 -2.41
CA ARG A 77 9.07 -1.55 -2.07
C ARG A 77 7.99 -1.33 -1.03
N TYR A 78 8.07 -0.22 -0.32
CA TYR A 78 6.95 0.33 0.42
C TYR A 78 6.50 1.57 -0.36
N HIS A 79 5.24 1.62 -0.76
CA HIS A 79 4.72 2.72 -1.58
C HIS A 79 4.02 3.73 -0.68
N GLY A 80 2.85 3.43 -0.12
CA GLY A 80 2.10 4.36 0.71
C GLY A 80 1.33 3.72 1.85
N CYS A 81 0.60 4.56 2.58
CA CYS A 81 -0.37 4.15 3.60
C CYS A 81 -1.65 4.95 3.48
N THR A 82 -2.80 4.38 3.80
CA THR A 82 -4.06 5.14 3.91
C THR A 82 -4.14 6.01 5.16
N ASP A 83 -3.16 5.90 6.06
CA ASP A 83 -3.07 6.65 7.30
C ASP A 83 -1.74 7.44 7.34
N PRO A 84 -1.76 8.77 7.55
CA PRO A 84 -0.57 9.62 7.53
C PRO A 84 0.34 9.45 8.76
N ASP A 85 -0.11 8.74 9.79
CA ASP A 85 0.67 8.39 10.98
C ASP A 85 1.47 7.10 10.79
N TRP A 86 1.28 6.39 9.67
CA TRP A 86 2.00 5.15 9.32
C TRP A 86 1.93 4.07 10.42
N PRO A 87 0.75 3.76 10.98
CA PRO A 87 0.62 2.65 11.91
C PRO A 87 0.80 1.31 11.18
N TRP A 88 0.94 0.23 11.93
CA TRP A 88 0.94 -1.12 11.34
C TRP A 88 -0.39 -1.35 10.58
N PRO A 89 -0.38 -1.93 9.36
CA PRO A 89 0.73 -2.60 8.68
C PRO A 89 1.67 -1.70 7.86
N CYS A 90 1.43 -0.40 7.78
CA CYS A 90 2.21 0.57 7.02
C CYS A 90 3.55 0.96 7.68
N ARG A 91 4.47 0.01 7.87
CA ARG A 91 5.79 0.34 8.44
C ARG A 91 6.68 1.02 7.41
N ARG A 92 7.37 2.08 7.84
CA ARG A 92 8.52 2.64 7.14
C ARG A 92 9.75 1.83 7.51
N TYR A 93 10.29 1.10 6.55
CA TYR A 93 11.53 0.36 6.73
C TYR A 93 12.77 1.22 6.43
N CYS A 94 12.59 2.25 5.61
CA CYS A 94 13.64 3.17 5.19
C CYS A 94 13.20 4.61 5.51
N ASP A 95 13.82 5.24 6.50
CA ASP A 95 13.43 6.56 6.97
C ASP A 95 13.84 7.68 6.00
N ASP A 96 15.06 7.59 5.46
CA ASP A 96 15.69 8.63 4.61
C ASP A 96 15.51 8.39 3.10
N ALA A 97 14.70 7.40 2.78
CA ALA A 97 14.59 6.90 1.45
C ALA A 97 13.67 7.80 0.62
N SER A 98 14.23 8.40 -0.43
CA SER A 98 13.45 8.91 -1.56
C SER A 98 12.35 7.92 -1.95
N SER A 99 11.25 8.37 -2.56
CA SER A 99 10.13 7.53 -3.01
C SER A 99 10.53 6.31 -3.89
N ASN A 100 11.79 6.24 -4.31
CA ASN A 100 12.35 5.18 -5.15
C ASN A 100 13.33 4.24 -4.45
N THR A 101 13.48 4.30 -3.12
CA THR A 101 14.39 3.38 -2.44
C THR A 101 13.83 1.97 -2.44
N LYS A 102 14.68 1.03 -2.85
CA LYS A 102 14.35 -0.39 -2.97
C LYS A 102 14.78 -1.11 -1.70
N LEU A 103 14.04 -2.15 -1.37
CA LEU A 103 14.53 -3.14 -0.42
C LEU A 103 15.36 -4.17 -1.16
N VAL A 104 16.60 -4.32 -0.72
CA VAL A 104 17.53 -5.34 -1.23
C VAL A 104 17.54 -6.48 -0.22
N SER A 105 17.24 -7.70 -0.68
CA SER A 105 17.37 -8.91 0.12
C SER A 105 18.85 -9.20 0.35
N CYS A 106 19.24 -9.35 1.62
CA CYS A 106 20.60 -9.66 2.01
C CYS A 106 20.79 -11.15 2.29
N ASP A 107 20.04 -11.68 3.26
CA ASP A 107 20.11 -13.07 3.68
C ASP A 107 18.83 -13.44 4.45
N GLY A 108 18.13 -14.48 3.99
CA GLY A 108 16.86 -14.91 4.58
C GLY A 108 15.81 -13.80 4.66
N ASP A 109 15.46 -13.41 5.88
CA ASP A 109 14.49 -12.36 6.19
C ASP A 109 15.12 -10.97 6.37
N ARG A 110 16.43 -10.84 6.12
CA ARG A 110 17.16 -9.57 6.27
C ARG A 110 17.19 -8.77 4.98
N TYR A 111 16.80 -7.51 5.11
CA TYR A 111 16.76 -6.55 4.02
C TYR A 111 17.55 -5.30 4.39
N CYS A 112 18.00 -4.56 3.38
CA CYS A 112 18.53 -3.21 3.54
C CYS A 112 17.91 -2.25 2.54
N CYS A 113 17.97 -0.96 2.87
CA CYS A 113 17.55 0.13 2.02
C CYS A 113 18.68 0.52 1.07
N GLY A 114 18.44 0.49 -0.25
CA GLY A 114 19.42 1.02 -1.20
C GLY A 114 19.39 0.37 -2.57
N VAL A 115 20.52 0.48 -3.27
CA VAL A 115 20.75 -0.14 -4.57
C VAL A 115 21.96 -1.08 -4.48
N GLY A 116 21.78 -2.33 -4.88
CA GLY A 116 22.83 -3.35 -4.87
C GLY A 116 23.12 -3.96 -3.49
N LEU A 117 24.00 -4.95 -3.47
CA LEU A 117 24.35 -5.75 -2.28
C LEU A 117 25.29 -5.04 -1.30
N SER A 118 25.79 -3.84 -1.64
CA SER A 118 26.71 -3.10 -0.77
C SER A 118 26.06 -2.71 0.56
N CYS A 119 24.74 -2.51 0.61
CA CYS A 119 24.03 -2.25 1.87
C CYS A 119 23.92 -3.49 2.77
N CYS A 120 24.17 -4.69 2.24
CA CYS A 120 24.21 -5.94 3.01
C CYS A 120 25.57 -6.19 3.68
N SER A 121 26.63 -5.51 3.22
CA SER A 121 27.99 -5.72 3.71
C SER A 121 28.26 -5.09 5.09
N GLY A 122 27.35 -4.25 5.60
CA GLY A 122 27.44 -3.61 6.93
C GLY A 122 26.39 -4.15 7.90
N LYS A 123 26.77 -4.35 9.18
CA LYS A 123 25.79 -4.69 10.25
C LYS A 123 24.83 -3.54 10.54
N SER A 124 25.24 -2.29 10.27
CA SER A 124 24.44 -1.08 10.42
C SER A 124 23.62 -0.86 9.15
N GLY A 125 22.31 -1.05 9.22
CA GLY A 125 21.38 -0.71 8.14
C GLY A 125 20.56 -1.87 7.58
N THR A 126 20.74 -3.10 8.06
CA THR A 126 19.84 -4.22 7.75
C THR A 126 18.77 -4.39 8.83
N PHE A 127 17.58 -4.81 8.45
CA PHE A 127 16.46 -5.12 9.34
C PHE A 127 15.74 -6.38 8.87
N SER A 128 14.97 -7.01 9.76
CA SER A 128 14.16 -8.19 9.43
C SER A 128 12.76 -7.78 8.99
N ILE A 129 12.26 -8.41 7.93
CA ILE A 129 10.89 -8.26 7.47
C ILE A 129 10.20 -9.62 7.57
N PRO A 130 9.02 -9.71 8.21
CA PRO A 130 8.24 -10.94 8.25
C PRO A 130 7.94 -11.46 6.84
N ALA A 131 7.95 -12.78 6.67
CA ALA A 131 7.48 -13.41 5.45
C ALA A 131 5.99 -13.06 5.22
N PHE A 132 5.63 -12.79 3.96
CA PHE A 132 4.23 -12.65 3.59
C PHE A 132 3.61 -14.04 3.38
N THR A 133 2.31 -14.15 3.62
CA THR A 133 1.52 -15.38 3.43
C THR A 133 0.41 -15.21 2.41
N ASP A 134 0.15 -13.96 2.00
CA ASP A 134 -0.92 -13.61 1.08
C ASP A 134 -0.47 -12.51 0.12
N VAL A 135 -0.98 -12.58 -1.11
CA VAL A 135 -0.65 -11.69 -2.22
C VAL A 135 -1.94 -11.26 -2.91
N ARG A 136 -2.18 -9.96 -3.01
CA ARG A 136 -3.40 -9.40 -3.61
C ARG A 136 -3.09 -8.32 -4.63
N ARG A 137 -4.08 -7.99 -5.47
CA ARG A 137 -4.03 -6.76 -6.26
C ARG A 137 -4.55 -5.58 -5.44
N PRO A 138 -3.95 -4.38 -5.60
CA PRO A 138 -4.49 -3.16 -5.03
C PRO A 138 -5.93 -2.91 -5.49
N GLY A 139 -6.75 -2.33 -4.62
CA GLY A 139 -8.15 -2.03 -4.87
C GLY A 139 -9.09 -3.24 -4.85
N ALA A 140 -8.62 -4.42 -4.43
CA ALA A 140 -9.47 -5.60 -4.25
C ALA A 140 -10.02 -5.66 -2.81
N SER A 141 -11.34 -5.74 -2.63
CA SER A 141 -11.93 -6.13 -1.33
C SER A 141 -11.64 -7.61 -1.03
N ALA A 142 -11.47 -7.93 0.24
CA ALA A 142 -11.21 -9.29 0.71
C ALA A 142 -12.34 -10.28 0.34
N THR A 143 -13.55 -9.75 0.15
CA THR A 143 -14.75 -10.54 -0.18
C THR A 143 -14.71 -11.15 -1.60
N THR A 144 -13.90 -10.61 -2.51
CA THR A 144 -13.86 -11.07 -3.91
C THR A 144 -12.91 -12.25 -4.14
N MET A 145 -12.16 -12.68 -3.13
CA MET A 145 -11.30 -13.88 -3.22
C MET A 145 -12.06 -15.20 -2.98
N ALA A 146 -13.39 -15.19 -3.05
CA ALA A 146 -14.16 -16.42 -3.22
C ALA A 146 -13.98 -16.96 -4.65
N SER A 147 -12.84 -17.64 -4.86
CA SER A 147 -12.70 -18.76 -5.77
C SER A 147 -13.27 -18.56 -7.18
N SER A 148 -12.64 -17.74 -8.01
CA SER A 148 -12.60 -18.06 -9.44
C SER A 148 -11.66 -19.25 -9.61
N THR A 149 -12.14 -20.44 -9.27
CA THR A 149 -11.61 -21.68 -9.82
C THR A 149 -11.95 -21.64 -11.31
N GLU A 150 -11.20 -20.85 -12.09
CA GLU A 150 -11.18 -21.04 -13.53
C GLU A 150 -10.69 -22.47 -13.73
N THR A 151 -11.64 -23.34 -14.07
CA THR A 151 -11.36 -24.69 -14.50
C THR A 151 -10.71 -24.56 -15.86
N THR A 152 -9.41 -24.24 -15.89
CA THR A 152 -8.61 -24.41 -17.09
C THR A 152 -8.62 -25.90 -17.36
N SER A 153 -9.43 -26.32 -18.34
CA SER A 153 -9.34 -27.64 -18.94
C SER A 153 -7.96 -27.74 -19.59
N ILE A 154 -6.98 -28.23 -18.83
CA ILE A 154 -5.65 -28.55 -19.33
C ILE A 154 -5.85 -29.78 -20.21
N MET A 155 -5.95 -29.53 -21.52
CA MET A 155 -5.86 -30.58 -22.53
C MET A 155 -4.50 -31.27 -22.33
N THR A 156 -4.55 -32.48 -21.79
CA THR A 156 -3.37 -33.28 -21.46
C THR A 156 -2.70 -33.70 -22.77
N GLN A 157 -1.67 -32.97 -23.19
CA GLN A 157 -0.77 -33.43 -24.24
C GLN A 157 0.39 -34.16 -23.56
N VAL A 158 0.30 -35.49 -23.58
CA VAL A 158 1.36 -36.40 -23.13
C VAL A 158 2.55 -36.24 -24.07
N VAL A 159 3.52 -35.42 -23.70
CA VAL A 159 4.85 -35.42 -24.33
C VAL A 159 5.73 -36.34 -23.51
N GLN A 160 6.01 -37.50 -24.10
CA GLN A 160 6.92 -38.51 -23.58
C GLN A 160 8.36 -37.97 -23.69
N ILE A 161 8.91 -37.48 -22.56
CA ILE A 161 10.31 -37.05 -22.45
C ILE A 161 11.17 -38.24 -22.00
N THR A 162 12.03 -38.68 -22.91
CA THR A 162 13.10 -39.67 -22.69
C THR A 162 14.11 -39.13 -21.65
N PRO A 163 14.47 -39.91 -20.61
CA PRO A 163 15.47 -39.48 -19.64
C PRO A 163 16.87 -39.53 -20.24
N THR A 164 17.44 -38.37 -20.57
CA THR A 164 18.87 -38.25 -20.89
C THR A 164 19.64 -38.04 -19.60
N THR A 165 20.24 -39.12 -19.09
CA THR A 165 21.18 -39.11 -17.96
C THR A 165 22.44 -38.33 -18.35
N SER A 166 22.60 -37.12 -17.81
CA SER A 166 23.83 -36.34 -17.93
C SER A 166 24.56 -36.35 -16.60
N THR A 167 25.51 -37.26 -16.46
CA THR A 167 26.41 -37.38 -15.31
C THR A 167 27.46 -36.28 -15.41
N ARG A 168 27.36 -35.24 -14.56
CA ARG A 168 28.37 -34.17 -14.49
C ARG A 168 29.28 -34.42 -13.29
N THR A 169 30.50 -34.87 -13.57
CA THR A 169 31.61 -35.02 -12.62
C THR A 169 31.99 -33.64 -12.07
N LEU A 170 31.97 -33.49 -10.75
CA LEU A 170 32.49 -32.31 -10.04
C LEU A 170 33.98 -32.52 -9.77
N GLU A 171 34.81 -31.70 -10.41
CA GLU A 171 36.24 -31.56 -10.14
C GLU A 171 36.42 -30.59 -8.97
N VAL A 172 36.87 -31.12 -7.83
CA VAL A 172 37.18 -30.35 -6.62
C VAL A 172 38.62 -29.85 -6.77
N THR A 173 38.79 -28.58 -7.10
CA THR A 173 40.09 -27.90 -7.01
C THR A 173 40.21 -27.28 -5.61
N GLU A 174 40.96 -27.96 -4.77
CA GLU A 174 41.38 -27.52 -3.45
C GLU A 174 42.58 -26.56 -3.61
N THR A 175 42.38 -25.27 -3.36
CA THR A 175 43.48 -24.29 -3.28
C THR A 175 43.47 -23.68 -1.89
N GLY A 176 44.27 -24.27 -1.00
CA GLY A 176 44.65 -23.65 0.27
C GLY A 176 45.84 -22.72 0.06
N VAL A 177 45.72 -21.46 0.51
CA VAL A 177 46.86 -20.58 0.81
C VAL A 177 46.45 -19.56 1.90
N GLU A 178 46.98 -19.80 3.11
CA GLU A 178 47.64 -18.86 4.05
C GLU A 178 46.90 -17.62 4.63
N SER A 179 46.69 -17.72 5.96
CA SER A 179 46.84 -16.65 6.97
C SER A 179 48.32 -16.21 7.03
N PRO A 180 48.73 -14.99 7.47
CA PRO A 180 48.29 -14.35 8.72
C PRO A 180 48.21 -12.81 8.69
N THR A 181 47.75 -12.18 9.77
CA THR A 181 48.52 -11.16 10.55
C THR A 181 47.61 -10.25 11.36
N SER A 182 47.88 -10.27 12.66
CA SER A 182 47.35 -9.46 13.74
C SER A 182 47.93 -8.05 13.75
N THR A 183 47.11 -7.02 14.04
CA THR A 183 47.61 -5.78 14.65
C THR A 183 46.55 -5.14 15.56
N PRO A 184 46.85 -4.88 16.86
CA PRO A 184 46.03 -4.07 17.76
C PRO A 184 46.61 -2.65 17.93
N SER A 185 45.75 -1.65 18.17
CA SER A 185 46.08 -0.34 18.80
C SER A 185 44.76 0.33 19.21
N LEU A 186 44.41 0.40 20.50
CA LEU A 186 44.81 1.35 21.55
C LEU A 186 44.19 2.76 21.41
N VAL A 187 43.14 2.95 22.22
CA VAL A 187 42.74 4.10 23.08
C VAL A 187 43.19 5.51 22.68
N VAL A 188 42.23 6.41 22.48
CA VAL A 188 42.30 7.81 22.96
C VAL A 188 40.91 8.26 23.43
N SER A 189 40.82 8.53 24.73
CA SER A 189 39.76 9.33 25.35
C SER A 189 40.09 10.81 25.24
N SER A 190 39.10 11.68 25.04
CA SER A 190 39.13 13.06 25.55
C SER A 190 37.72 13.68 25.57
N PRO A 191 37.47 14.66 26.45
CA PRO A 191 36.14 15.03 26.94
C PRO A 191 35.49 16.22 26.22
N ASP A 192 34.19 16.36 26.50
CA ASP A 192 33.30 17.53 26.45
C ASP A 192 33.97 18.93 26.45
N PRO A 193 33.34 19.93 25.80
CA PRO A 193 32.47 20.80 26.59
C PRO A 193 31.17 21.27 25.92
N ALA A 194 30.07 21.11 26.65
CA ALA A 194 29.06 22.11 26.99
C ALA A 194 29.13 23.45 26.22
N GLY A 195 28.20 23.63 25.27
CA GLY A 195 27.82 24.91 24.66
C GLY A 195 26.31 25.10 24.72
N ALA A 196 25.90 26.20 25.32
CA ALA A 196 24.56 26.58 25.77
C ALA A 196 23.58 26.96 24.62
N PRO A 197 22.30 27.28 24.91
CA PRO A 197 21.17 27.18 24.00
C PRO A 197 20.87 28.49 23.27
N ALA A 198 20.27 28.37 22.08
CA ALA A 198 19.17 29.19 21.54
C ALA A 198 19.25 29.19 20.01
N GLU A 199 18.23 28.69 19.33
CA GLU A 199 17.34 29.56 18.57
C GLU A 199 16.10 28.81 18.09
N THR A 200 14.96 29.27 18.60
CA THR A 200 13.63 28.91 18.15
C THR A 200 13.40 29.51 16.76
N THR A 201 13.70 28.77 15.70
CA THR A 201 13.21 29.13 14.38
C THR A 201 11.76 28.66 14.24
N ARG A 202 10.83 29.57 14.56
CA ARG A 202 9.43 29.49 14.11
C ARG A 202 9.43 29.55 12.58
N GLY A 203 9.47 28.39 11.92
CA GLY A 203 9.08 28.26 10.53
C GLY A 203 7.59 28.58 10.42
N GLY A 204 7.27 29.73 9.85
CA GLY A 204 5.91 30.19 9.64
C GLY A 204 5.15 29.24 8.72
N LEU A 205 4.06 28.66 9.23
CA LEU A 205 2.99 28.11 8.39
C LEU A 205 2.38 29.28 7.61
N THR A 206 2.60 29.30 6.29
CA THR A 206 1.88 30.17 5.37
C THR A 206 0.39 29.84 5.40
N ARG A 207 -0.44 30.88 5.50
CA ARG A 207 -1.90 30.85 5.67
C ARG A 207 -2.69 30.33 4.44
N ASP A 208 -2.02 29.76 3.45
CA ASP A 208 -2.61 29.54 2.12
C ASP A 208 -3.08 28.10 1.87
N GLN A 209 -3.06 27.23 2.89
CA GLN A 209 -3.48 25.82 2.77
C GLN A 209 -4.79 25.53 3.51
N GLN A 210 -5.71 26.51 3.51
CA GLN A 210 -7.02 26.40 4.16
C GLN A 210 -8.18 26.63 3.18
N ILE A 211 -8.11 26.12 1.94
CA ILE A 211 -9.29 26.11 1.05
C ILE A 211 -9.19 24.89 0.14
N ALA A 212 -10.01 23.85 0.38
CA ALA A 212 -10.66 23.04 -0.66
C ALA A 212 -11.20 21.70 -0.14
N ILE A 213 -12.23 21.70 0.72
CA ILE A 213 -13.23 20.61 0.72
C ILE A 213 -14.57 21.24 1.06
N GLY A 214 -15.48 21.36 0.09
CA GLY A 214 -16.80 21.91 0.37
C GLY A 214 -17.70 22.22 -0.82
N ILE A 215 -17.70 21.41 -1.89
CA ILE A 215 -18.77 21.47 -2.90
C ILE A 215 -19.05 20.05 -3.42
N GLY A 216 -19.95 19.35 -2.75
CA GLY A 216 -20.36 18.00 -3.17
C GLY A 216 -21.77 17.58 -2.79
N ILE A 217 -22.60 18.48 -2.23
CA ILE A 217 -24.01 18.18 -1.91
C ILE A 217 -24.84 19.45 -2.15
N SER A 218 -25.46 19.61 -3.32
CA SER A 218 -26.55 20.61 -3.47
C SER A 218 -27.52 20.41 -4.64
N LEU A 219 -27.42 19.35 -5.46
CA LEU A 219 -28.43 19.10 -6.52
C LEU A 219 -29.52 18.09 -6.13
N GLY A 220 -29.39 17.37 -5.01
CA GLY A 220 -30.40 16.38 -4.59
C GLY A 220 -31.69 16.97 -4.00
N VAL A 221 -31.58 18.09 -3.29
CA VAL A 221 -32.70 18.69 -2.54
C VAL A 221 -33.83 19.23 -3.43
N PRO A 222 -33.58 20.00 -4.52
CA PRO A 222 -34.68 20.50 -5.35
C PRO A 222 -35.41 19.39 -6.13
N SER A 223 -34.72 18.30 -6.48
CA SER A 223 -35.33 17.16 -7.18
C SER A 223 -36.35 16.41 -6.29
N MET A 224 -36.03 16.26 -5.01
CA MET A 224 -36.94 15.60 -4.06
C MET A 224 -38.24 16.39 -3.85
N ILE A 225 -38.15 17.72 -3.77
CA ILE A 225 -39.33 18.59 -3.60
C ILE A 225 -40.25 18.53 -4.83
N ALA A 226 -39.69 18.55 -6.04
CA ALA A 226 -40.46 18.46 -7.28
C ALA A 226 -41.22 17.12 -7.39
N THR A 227 -40.57 16.02 -6.99
CA THR A 227 -41.15 14.68 -7.05
C THR A 227 -42.31 14.52 -6.07
N VAL A 228 -42.15 15.00 -4.83
CA VAL A 228 -43.23 15.02 -3.82
C VAL A 228 -44.41 15.87 -4.29
N TRP A 229 -44.14 17.04 -4.88
CA TRP A 229 -45.19 17.92 -5.39
C TRP A 229 -45.97 17.30 -6.56
N LEU A 230 -45.30 16.68 -7.52
CA LEU A 230 -45.92 15.95 -8.63
C LEU A 230 -46.78 14.76 -8.16
N CYS A 231 -46.30 14.02 -7.16
CA CYS A 231 -47.08 12.95 -6.52
C CYS A 231 -48.35 13.50 -5.86
N CYS A 232 -48.24 14.60 -5.10
CA CYS A 232 -49.40 15.25 -4.49
C CYS A 232 -50.41 15.71 -5.57
N LEU A 233 -49.95 16.37 -6.63
CA LEU A 233 -50.84 16.86 -7.70
C LEU A 233 -51.63 15.76 -8.40
N ARG A 234 -51.02 14.60 -8.67
CA ARG A 234 -51.73 13.48 -9.30
C ARG A 234 -52.80 12.88 -8.41
N VAL A 235 -52.58 12.84 -7.09
CA VAL A 235 -53.58 12.38 -6.13
C VAL A 235 -54.76 13.34 -6.04
N PHE A 236 -54.51 14.65 -6.13
CA PHE A 236 -55.58 15.66 -6.08
C PHE A 236 -56.36 15.82 -7.39
N ARG A 237 -55.76 15.55 -8.56
CA ARG A 237 -56.46 15.63 -9.87
C ARG A 237 -57.28 14.39 -10.25
N GLY A 238 -57.17 13.30 -9.50
CA GLY A 238 -57.93 12.06 -9.72
C GLY A 238 -59.28 12.00 -8.97
N HIS A 239 -59.73 13.13 -8.44
CA HIS A 239 -61.05 13.37 -7.84
C HIS A 239 -61.78 14.41 -8.69
#